data_AF-A0A9E5T205-F1
#
_entry.id   AF-A0A9E5T205-F1
#
_cell.length_a   1.000
_cell.length_b   1.000
_cell.length_c   1.000
_cell.angle_alpha   90.00
_cell.angle_beta   90.00
_cell.angle_gamma   90.00
#
_symmetry.space_group_name_H-M   'P 1'
#
loop_
_entity.id
_entity.type
_entity.pdbx_description
1 polymer ?
#
loop_
_entity_poly.entity_id
_entity_poly.type
_entity_poly.pdbx_seq_one_letter_code
_entity_poly.pdbx_strand_id
1 'polypeptide(L)' 'MNPYEELANAIVLQAVKDYRLHEDEKELASIERFFRSDWFSVLTSINPEILITKLRKEKVCYEY' A
#
# COMPACT_ATOMS: atom_id res chain seq x y z
N MET A 1 -5.39 19.24 -12.26
CA MET A 1 -4.76 18.02 -11.74
C MET A 1 -3.95 17.40 -12.87
N ASN A 2 -2.75 16.92 -12.57
CA ASN A 2 -1.98 16.18 -13.56
C ASN A 2 -2.56 14.76 -13.66
N PRO A 3 -2.91 14.26 -14.85
CA PRO A 3 -3.49 12.91 -15.01
C PRO A 3 -2.57 11.81 -14.45
N TYR A 4 -1.26 12.05 -14.42
CA TYR A 4 -0.27 11.16 -13.80
C TYR A 4 -0.40 11.05 -12.28
N GLU A 5 -0.77 12.14 -11.62
CA GLU A 5 -0.94 12.18 -10.17
C GLU A 5 -2.23 11.47 -9.74
N GLU A 6 -3.29 11.60 -10.55
CA GLU A 6 -4.54 10.84 -10.36
C GLU A 6 -4.31 9.34 -10.57
N LEU A 7 -3.54 8.97 -11.60
CA LEU A 7 -3.16 7.58 -11.84
C LEU A 7 -2.30 7.01 -10.70
N ALA A 8 -1.31 7.78 -10.23
CA ALA A 8 -0.48 7.43 -9.08
C ALA A 8 -1.33 7.13 -7.85
N ASN A 9 -2.24 8.05 -7.50
CA ASN A 9 -3.15 7.89 -6.37
C ASN A 9 -4.07 6.67 -6.55
N ALA A 10 -4.58 6.42 -7.76
CA ALA A 10 -5.42 5.27 -8.04
C ALA A 10 -4.67 3.93 -7.83
N ILE A 11 -3.42 3.83 -8.29
CA ILE A 11 -2.58 2.64 -8.10
C ILE A 11 -2.34 2.39 -6.61
N VAL A 12 -2.02 3.43 -5.86
CA VAL A 12 -1.76 3.37 -4.40
C VAL A 12 -3.01 2.90 -3.67
N LEU A 13 -4.16 3.51 -3.95
CA LEU A 13 -5.45 3.13 -3.36
C LEU A 13 -5.81 1.68 -3.67
N GLN A 14 -5.51 1.22 -4.88
CA GLN A 14 -5.80 -0.14 -5.28
C GLN A 14 -4.89 -1.14 -4.57
N ALA A 15 -3.58 -0.87 -4.48
CA ALA A 15 -2.65 -1.69 -3.72
C ALA A 15 -3.02 -1.81 -2.24
N VAL A 16 -3.52 -0.72 -1.63
CA VAL A 16 -4.04 -0.72 -0.25
C VAL A 16 -5.29 -1.58 -0.11
N LYS A 17 -6.22 -1.52 -1.08
CA LYS A 17 -7.41 -2.38 -1.08
C LYS A 17 -7.03 -3.85 -1.25
N ASP A 18 -6.12 -4.16 -2.16
CA ASP A 18 -5.58 -5.50 -2.37
C ASP A 18 -4.95 -6.04 -1.08
N TYR A 19 -4.16 -5.21 -0.39
CA TYR A 19 -3.57 -5.58 0.91
C TYR A 19 -4.62 -5.94 1.96
N ARG A 20 -5.76 -5.24 1.97
CA ARG A 20 -6.86 -5.56 2.89
C ARG A 20 -7.56 -6.86 2.49
N LEU A 21 -7.76 -7.09 1.20
CA LEU A 21 -8.46 -8.26 0.67
C LEU A 21 -7.64 -9.55 0.81
N HIS A 22 -6.33 -9.48 0.63
CA HIS A 22 -5.44 -10.64 0.68
C HIS A 22 -5.00 -10.95 2.11
N GLU A 23 -5.34 -12.12 2.63
CA GLU A 23 -4.88 -12.60 3.95
C GLU A 23 -3.56 -13.37 3.90
N ASP A 24 -3.12 -13.73 2.69
CA ASP A 24 -1.86 -14.44 2.46
C ASP A 24 -0.64 -13.56 2.78
N GLU A 25 0.19 -14.01 3.72
CA GLU A 25 1.47 -13.35 4.05
C GLU A 25 2.39 -13.18 2.82
N LYS A 26 2.32 -14.09 1.84
CA LYS A 26 3.09 -13.99 0.59
C LYS A 26 2.64 -12.83 -0.30
N GLU A 27 1.33 -12.63 -0.41
CA GLU A 27 0.76 -11.52 -1.20
C GLU A 27 1.03 -10.20 -0.50
N LEU A 28 0.83 -10.16 0.84
CA LEU A 28 1.16 -9.00 1.67
C LEU A 28 2.64 -8.61 1.53
N ALA A 29 3.56 -9.57 1.58
CA ALA A 29 4.99 -9.32 1.41
C ALA A 29 5.33 -8.79 0.01
N SER A 30 4.65 -9.28 -1.04
CA SER A 30 4.82 -8.78 -2.41
C SER A 30 4.35 -7.33 -2.54
N ILE A 31 3.21 -7.00 -1.91
CA ILE A 31 2.66 -5.64 -1.87
C ILE A 31 3.55 -4.71 -1.03
N GLU A 32 4.07 -5.17 0.12
CA GLU A 32 5.03 -4.41 0.95
C GLU A 32 6.33 -4.13 0.18
N ARG A 33 6.79 -5.09 -0.63
CA ARG A 33 7.95 -4.92 -1.50
C ARG A 33 7.68 -3.93 -2.62
N PHE A 34 6.47 -3.91 -3.17
CA PHE A 34 6.04 -2.88 -4.12
C PHE A 34 6.05 -1.49 -3.49
N PHE A 35 5.48 -1.33 -2.28
CA PHE A 35 5.50 -0.06 -1.56
C PHE A 35 6.92 0.41 -1.20
N ARG A 36 7.84 -0.51 -0.87
CA ARG A 36 9.26 -0.18 -0.63
C ARG A 36 10.06 0.11 -1.89
N SER A 37 9.51 -0.14 -3.08
CA SER A 37 10.23 0.11 -4.32
C SER A 37 10.25 1.60 -4.64
N ASP A 38 11.32 2.08 -5.27
CA ASP A 38 11.51 3.49 -5.67
C ASP A 38 10.35 4.03 -6.51
N TRP A 39 9.65 3.15 -7.23
CA TRP A 39 8.44 3.47 -7.97
C TRP A 39 7.37 4.15 -7.12
N PHE A 40 7.17 3.71 -5.87
CA PHE A 40 6.19 4.31 -4.97
C PHE A 40 6.60 5.73 -4.53
N SER A 41 7.90 5.94 -4.30
CA SER A 41 8.46 7.23 -3.94
C SER A 41 8.42 8.24 -5.09
N VAL A 42 8.40 7.76 -6.34
CA VAL A 42 8.21 8.59 -7.54
C VAL A 42 6.74 8.98 -7.72
N LEU A 43 5.81 8.07 -7.40
CA LEU A 43 4.37 8.30 -7.52
C LEU A 43 3.81 9.16 -6.38
N THR A 44 4.37 9.05 -5.18
CA THR A 44 3.86 9.71 -3.97
C THR A 44 5.00 10.12 -3.05
N SER A 45 4.87 11.26 -2.38
CA SER A 45 5.75 11.67 -1.26
C SER A 45 5.35 11.05 0.09
N ILE A 46 4.49 10.02 0.10
CA ILE A 46 4.06 9.35 1.33
C ILE A 46 5.10 8.31 1.71
N ASN A 47 5.47 8.26 2.99
CA ASN A 47 6.36 7.21 3.51
C ASN A 47 5.68 5.84 3.40
N PRO A 48 6.22 4.91 2.59
CA PRO A 48 5.64 3.58 2.41
C PRO A 48 5.65 2.77 3.71
N GLU A 49 6.64 2.98 4.58
CA GLU A 49 6.72 2.32 5.88
C GLU A 49 5.54 2.65 6.81
N ILE A 50 5.06 3.90 6.76
CA ILE A 50 3.91 4.34 7.57
C ILE A 50 2.63 3.68 7.04
N LEU A 51 2.49 3.57 5.72
CA LEU A 51 1.34 2.94 5.08
C LEU A 51 1.26 1.46 5.44
N ILE A 52 2.37 0.73 5.28
CA ILE A 52 2.49 -0.69 5.64
C ILE A 52 2.20 -0.90 7.14
N THR A 53 2.78 -0.07 8.00
CA THR A 53 2.58 -0.18 9.46
C THR A 53 1.11 0.04 9.83
N LYS A 54 0.44 1.02 9.22
CA LYS A 54 -1.00 1.24 9.40
C LYS A 54 -1.82 0.04 8.94
N LEU A 55 -1.49 -0.52 7.76
CA LEU A 55 -2.21 -1.65 7.20
C LEU A 55 -2.06 -2.92 8.06
N ARG A 56 -0.85 -3.24 8.53
CA ARG A 56 -0.63 -4.36 9.46
C ARG A 56 -1.36 -4.14 10.77
N LYS A 57 -1.32 -2.93 11.31
CA LYS A 57 -2.02 -2.57 12.56
C LYS A 57 -3.54 -2.67 12.41
N GLU A 58 -4.07 -2.25 11.27
CA GLU A 58 -5.50 -2.35 10.96
C GLU A 58 -5.96 -3.81 10.88
N LYS A 59 -5.18 -4.70 10.24
CA LYS A 59 -5.47 -6.14 10.25
C LYS A 59 -5.43 -6.76 11.64
N VAL A 60 -4.39 -6.47 12.42
CA VAL A 60 -4.26 -6.98 13.80
C VAL A 60 -5.40 -6.50 14.71
N CYS A 61 -5.99 -5.33 14.45
CA CYS A 61 -7.02 -4.75 15.31
C CYS A 61 -8.44 -5.32 15.07
N TYR A 62 -8.65 -6.12 14.01
CA TYR A 62 -9.95 -6.80 13.78
C TYR A 62 -10.06 -8.15 14.51
N GLU A 63 -9.00 -8.62 15.16
CA GLU A 63 -9.05 -9.75 16.09
C GLU A 63 -9.40 -9.26 17.50
N TYR A 64 -10.66 -8.85 17.74
CA TYR A 64 -11.20 -8.67 19.10
C TYR A 64 -12.71 -8.89 19.18
#